data_AF-A0A967WQW6-F1
#
_entry.id   AF-A0A967WQW6-F1
#
_cell.length_a   1.000
_cell.length_b   1.000
_cell.length_c   1.000
_cell.angle_alpha   90.00
_cell.angle_beta   90.00
_cell.angle_gamma   90.00
#
_symmetry.space_group_name_H-M   'P 1'
#
loop_
_entity.id
_entity.type
_entity.pdbx_description
1 polymer ?
#
loop_
_entity_poly.entity_id
_entity_poly.type
_entity_poly.pdbx_seq_one_letter_code
_entity_poly.pdbx_strand_id
1 'polypeptide(L)'
;MSFALEDRRLLDDPEDLKRFAEDIQEGYRQGWEGPVQDDMVNARPWGFRLEEVTQRVDIWHGELDGNVRLHHADCLHERLPNSQLIVWEGEAHLALLTHWREVLMALMEVQVHR
;
A
#
# COMPACT_ATOMS: atom_id res chain seq x y z
N MET A 1 1.97 13.69 11.34
CA MET A 1 1.59 13.48 9.92
C MET A 1 0.17 14.01 9.74
N SER A 2 -0.09 14.79 8.69
CA SER A 2 -1.46 15.16 8.34
C SER A 2 -1.95 14.18 7.29
N PHE A 3 -3.00 13.43 7.59
CA PHE A 3 -3.74 12.67 6.59
C PHE A 3 -4.28 13.61 5.51
N ALA A 4 -4.36 13.13 4.27
CA ALA A 4 -5.13 13.79 3.22
C ALA A 4 -6.60 13.92 3.66
N LEU A 5 -7.36 14.82 3.04
CA LEU A 5 -8.76 15.03 3.43
C LEU A 5 -9.58 13.74 3.25
N GLU A 6 -9.24 12.99 2.22
CA GLU A 6 -9.84 11.72 1.81
C GLU A 6 -9.61 10.65 2.88
N ASP A 7 -8.36 10.47 3.34
CA ASP A 7 -8.00 9.57 4.44
C ASP A 7 -8.66 9.97 5.76
N ARG A 8 -8.79 11.28 6.01
CA ARG A 8 -9.36 11.80 7.25
C ARG A 8 -10.83 11.41 7.41
N ARG A 9 -11.58 11.37 6.31
CA ARG A 9 -12.99 10.94 6.29
C ARG A 9 -13.19 9.50 6.74
N LEU A 10 -12.21 8.63 6.47
CA LEU A 10 -12.23 7.24 6.94
C LEU A 10 -12.07 7.14 8.47
N LEU A 11 -11.60 8.21 9.11
CA LEU A 11 -11.31 8.29 10.54
C LEU A 11 -12.19 9.35 11.24
N ASP A 12 -13.28 9.79 10.61
CA ASP A 12 -14.21 10.77 11.20
C ASP A 12 -15.06 10.14 12.32
N ASP A 13 -15.36 8.84 12.26
CA ASP A 13 -16.01 8.10 13.35
C ASP A 13 -15.00 7.91 14.51
N PRO A 14 -15.32 8.37 15.74
CA PRO A 14 -14.45 8.19 16.90
C PRO A 14 -14.07 6.72 17.17
N GLU A 15 -14.95 5.76 16.89
CA GLU A 15 -14.63 4.34 17.08
C GLU A 15 -13.64 3.83 16.03
N ASP A 16 -13.72 4.28 14.78
CA ASP A 16 -12.77 3.91 13.73
C ASP A 16 -11.40 4.56 13.96
N LEU A 17 -11.38 5.84 14.38
CA LEU A 17 -10.15 6.49 14.81
C LEU A 17 -9.50 5.78 15.99
N LYS A 18 -10.30 5.34 16.97
CA LYS A 18 -9.82 4.60 18.14
C LYS A 18 -9.22 3.26 17.72
N ARG A 19 -9.90 2.46 16.89
CA ARG A 19 -9.38 1.19 16.38
C ARG A 19 -8.08 1.40 15.61
N PHE A 20 -8.05 2.39 14.73
CA PHE A 20 -6.83 2.72 13.99
C PHE A 20 -5.67 3.07 14.94
N ALA A 21 -5.93 3.85 15.99
CA ALA A 21 -4.92 4.16 16.99
C ALA A 21 -4.46 2.93 17.78
N GLU A 22 -5.38 2.02 18.14
CA GLU A 22 -5.07 0.74 18.81
C GLU A 22 -4.23 -0.17 17.91
N ASP A 23 -4.53 -0.26 16.62
CA ASP A 23 -3.75 -1.04 15.64
C ASP A 23 -2.33 -0.50 15.49
N ILE A 24 -2.17 0.83 15.42
CA ILE A 24 -0.84 1.46 15.42
C ILE A 24 -0.12 1.18 16.73
N GLN A 25 -0.79 1.31 17.88
CA GLN A 25 -0.17 1.01 19.18
C GLN A 25 0.29 -0.45 19.28
N GLU A 26 -0.52 -1.40 18.80
CA GLU A 26 -0.16 -2.82 18.77
C GLU A 26 1.03 -3.08 17.84
N GLY A 27 1.05 -2.45 16.65
CA GLY A 27 2.18 -2.57 15.72
C GLY A 27 3.51 -2.12 16.33
N TYR A 28 3.48 -1.13 17.23
CA TYR A 28 4.65 -0.62 17.96
C TYR A 28 4.83 -1.25 19.36
N ARG A 29 4.01 -2.23 19.76
CA ARG A 29 4.04 -2.81 21.11
C ARG A 29 5.40 -3.38 21.50
N GLN A 30 6.18 -3.85 20.52
CA GLN A 30 7.51 -4.43 20.72
C GLN A 30 8.65 -3.42 20.67
N GLY A 31 8.38 -2.14 20.39
CA GLY A 31 9.38 -1.11 20.15
C GLY A 31 9.34 -0.57 18.72
N TRP A 32 10.33 0.24 18.36
CA TRP A 32 10.43 0.94 17.07
C TRP A 32 11.40 0.27 16.10
N GLU A 33 12.11 -0.77 16.55
CA GLU A 33 13.17 -1.44 15.79
C GLU A 33 12.62 -2.09 14.52
N GLY A 34 11.43 -2.69 14.57
CA GLY A 34 10.76 -3.28 13.40
C GLY A 34 10.45 -2.24 12.32
N PRO A 35 9.68 -1.18 12.62
CA PRO A 35 9.43 -0.09 11.68
C PRO A 35 10.70 0.54 11.09
N VAL A 36 11.76 0.74 11.90
CA VAL A 36 13.04 1.24 11.38
C VAL A 36 13.69 0.26 10.41
N GLN A 37 13.61 -1.04 10.69
CA GLN A 37 14.09 -2.07 9.77
C GLN A 37 13.32 -2.04 8.44
N ASP A 38 12.00 -1.88 8.47
CA ASP A 38 11.17 -1.78 7.26
C ASP A 38 11.57 -0.58 6.41
N ASP A 39 11.75 0.59 7.03
CA ASP A 39 12.24 1.81 6.35
C ASP A 39 13.64 1.59 5.73
N MET A 40 14.54 0.91 6.45
CA MET A 40 15.87 0.59 5.93
C MET A 40 15.83 -0.37 4.75
N VAL A 41 14.91 -1.35 4.74
CA VAL A 41 14.73 -2.28 3.61
C VAL A 41 14.18 -1.53 2.40
N ASN A 42 13.20 -0.65 2.60
CA ASN A 42 12.62 0.18 1.55
C ASN A 42 13.66 1.14 0.91
N ALA A 43 14.55 1.71 1.73
CA ALA A 43 15.55 2.68 1.29
C ALA A 43 16.85 2.07 0.72
N ARG A 44 16.96 0.74 0.65
CA ARG A 44 18.17 0.04 0.19
C ARG A 44 17.90 -0.81 -1.05
N PRO A 45 18.95 -1.18 -1.81
CA PRO A 45 18.79 -2.15 -2.90
C PRO A 45 18.23 -3.48 -2.37
N TRP A 46 17.19 -3.99 -3.02
CA TRP A 46 16.49 -5.21 -2.60
C TRP A 46 17.24 -6.52 -2.88
N GLY A 47 18.43 -6.43 -3.50
CA GLY A 47 19.24 -7.61 -3.86
C GLY A 47 18.79 -8.32 -5.13
N PHE A 48 17.80 -7.79 -5.83
CA PHE A 48 17.37 -8.21 -7.16
C PHE A 48 16.97 -6.99 -7.98
N ARG A 49 16.88 -7.16 -9.29
CA ARG A 49 16.37 -6.11 -10.18
C ARG A 49 14.87 -6.31 -10.41
N LEU A 50 14.10 -5.22 -10.44
CA LEU A 50 12.66 -5.29 -10.75
C LEU A 50 12.39 -6.01 -12.08
N GLU A 51 13.28 -5.82 -13.06
CA GLU A 51 13.13 -6.44 -14.38
C GLU A 51 13.28 -7.99 -14.34
N GLU A 52 13.80 -8.55 -13.24
CA GLU A 52 13.94 -10.01 -13.04
C GLU A 52 12.65 -10.63 -12.46
N VAL A 53 11.69 -9.83 -12.00
CA VAL A 53 10.42 -10.31 -11.46
C VAL A 53 9.47 -10.67 -12.62
N THR A 54 9.38 -11.96 -12.92
CA THR A 54 8.57 -12.47 -14.04
C THR A 54 7.13 -12.83 -13.65
N GLN A 55 6.85 -12.92 -12.36
CA GLN A 55 5.51 -13.16 -11.84
C GLN A 55 4.60 -11.96 -12.13
N ARG A 56 3.28 -12.20 -12.20
CA ARG A 56 2.30 -11.12 -12.26
C ARG A 56 2.39 -10.28 -10.99
N VAL A 57 2.41 -8.96 -11.14
CA VAL A 57 2.37 -8.01 -10.02
C VAL A 57 1.25 -7.00 -10.25
N ASP A 58 0.26 -6.98 -9.37
CA ASP A 58 -0.76 -5.93 -9.38
C ASP A 58 -0.35 -4.83 -8.38
N ILE A 59 -0.22 -3.61 -8.88
CA ILE A 59 0.15 -2.42 -8.12
C ILE A 59 -1.11 -1.59 -7.94
N TRP A 60 -1.57 -1.44 -6.71
CA TRP A 60 -2.76 -0.66 -6.36
C TRP A 60 -2.33 0.64 -5.68
N HIS A 61 -2.86 1.78 -6.12
CA HIS A 61 -2.40 3.07 -5.61
C HIS A 61 -3.51 4.12 -5.60
N GLY A 62 -3.59 4.92 -4.53
CA GLY A 62 -4.47 6.09 -4.48
C GLY A 62 -3.87 7.26 -5.24
N GLU A 63 -4.65 7.89 -6.13
CA GLU A 63 -4.20 9.04 -6.92
C GLU A 63 -3.68 10.20 -6.06
N LEU A 64 -4.30 10.42 -4.90
CA LEU A 64 -4.04 11.53 -4.00
C LEU A 64 -3.12 11.17 -2.83
N ASP A 65 -2.43 10.01 -2.90
CA ASP A 65 -1.49 9.59 -1.86
C ASP A 65 -0.38 10.63 -1.64
N GLY A 66 -0.39 11.22 -0.44
CA GLY A 66 0.58 12.22 -0.01
C GLY A 66 1.82 11.65 0.67
N ASN A 67 1.75 10.40 1.12
CA ASN A 67 2.82 9.70 1.84
C ASN A 67 3.77 9.04 0.86
N VAL A 68 3.23 8.25 -0.08
CA VAL A 68 3.96 7.63 -1.18
C VAL A 68 3.36 8.17 -2.47
N ARG A 69 4.02 9.14 -3.09
CA ARG A 69 3.50 9.79 -4.30
C ARG A 69 3.34 8.80 -5.46
N LEU A 70 2.29 8.97 -6.27
CA LEU A 70 1.95 8.13 -7.43
C LEU A 70 3.13 7.79 -8.36
N HIS A 71 4.07 8.72 -8.56
CA HIS A 71 5.26 8.47 -9.40
C HIS A 71 6.10 7.25 -8.95
N HIS A 72 6.03 6.86 -7.68
CA HIS A 72 6.69 5.64 -7.20
C HIS A 72 6.02 4.39 -7.79
N ALA A 73 4.70 4.35 -7.87
CA ALA A 73 3.94 3.27 -8.49
C ALA A 73 4.20 3.21 -10.01
N ASP A 74 4.26 4.36 -10.67
CA ASP A 74 4.65 4.46 -12.09
C ASP A 74 6.05 3.86 -12.31
N CYS A 75 7.02 4.23 -11.47
CA CYS A 75 8.38 3.71 -11.56
C CYS A 75 8.46 2.19 -11.38
N LEU A 76 7.65 1.61 -10.48
CA LEU A 76 7.55 0.16 -10.34
C LEU A 76 6.94 -0.47 -11.59
N HIS A 77 5.83 0.09 -12.10
CA HIS A 77 5.13 -0.42 -13.26
C HIS A 77 5.99 -0.42 -14.53
N GLU A 78 6.75 0.66 -14.77
CA GLU A 78 7.65 0.78 -15.92
C GLU A 78 8.78 -0.27 -15.93
N ARG A 79 9.17 -0.77 -14.75
CA ARG A 79 10.31 -1.68 -14.58
C ARG A 79 9.91 -3.14 -14.38
N LEU A 80 8.71 -3.40 -13.88
CA LEU A 80 8.18 -4.74 -13.68
C LEU A 80 7.55 -5.25 -14.99
N PRO A 81 8.14 -6.28 -15.64
CA PRO A 81 7.77 -6.67 -17.01
C PRO A 81 6.36 -7.27 -17.14
N ASN A 82 5.78 -7.74 -16.03
CA ASN A 82 4.44 -8.32 -16.00
C ASN A 82 3.62 -7.68 -14.87
N SER A 83 3.51 -6.36 -14.89
CA SER A 83 2.75 -5.62 -13.91
C SER A 83 1.48 -4.98 -14.48
N GLN A 84 0.50 -4.81 -13.61
CA GLN A 84 -0.68 -3.98 -13.85
C GLN A 84 -0.70 -2.88 -12.79
N LEU A 85 -0.83 -1.62 -13.22
CA LEU A 85 -1.06 -0.50 -12.32
C LEU A 85 -2.55 -0.17 -12.30
N ILE A 86 -3.16 -0.24 -11.12
CA ILE A 86 -4.53 0.16 -10.85
C ILE A 86 -4.48 1.39 -9.95
N VAL A 87 -4.90 2.53 -10.51
CA VAL A 87 -4.98 3.79 -9.76
C VAL A 87 -6.44 4.01 -9.36
N TRP A 88 -6.69 4.14 -8.06
CA TRP A 88 -8.00 4.56 -7.56
C TRP A 88 -8.06 6.09 -7.56
N GLU A 89 -8.80 6.63 -8.54
CA GLU A 89 -9.04 8.06 -8.69
C GLU A 89 -9.71 8.65 -7.44
N GLY A 90 -9.20 9.79 -6.97
CA GLY A 90 -9.70 10.46 -5.77
C GLY A 90 -9.43 9.77 -4.44
N GLU A 91 -8.73 8.64 -4.41
CA GLU A 91 -8.33 7.96 -3.17
C GLU A 91 -6.93 8.40 -2.70
N ALA A 92 -6.69 8.34 -1.38
CA ALA A 92 -5.41 8.70 -0.78
C ALA A 92 -4.69 7.48 -0.17
N HIS A 93 -3.86 7.66 0.86
CA HIS A 93 -2.93 6.62 1.32
C HIS A 93 -3.63 5.41 1.96
N LEU A 94 -4.77 5.65 2.63
CA LEU A 94 -5.53 4.62 3.33
C LEU A 94 -6.57 3.94 2.43
N ALA A 95 -6.51 4.14 1.11
CA ALA A 95 -7.45 3.58 0.13
C ALA A 95 -7.72 2.08 0.31
N LEU A 96 -6.71 1.32 0.73
CA LEU A 96 -6.85 -0.13 0.97
C LEU A 96 -7.90 -0.46 2.04
N LEU A 97 -8.13 0.39 3.04
CA LEU A 97 -9.17 0.18 4.05
C LEU A 97 -10.58 0.15 3.44
N THR A 98 -10.77 0.85 2.32
CA THR A 98 -12.00 0.86 1.53
C THR A 98 -12.03 -0.31 0.54
N HIS A 99 -10.92 -0.52 -0.17
CA HIS A 99 -10.87 -1.37 -1.37
C HIS A 99 -10.33 -2.79 -1.12
N TRP A 100 -10.08 -3.19 0.13
CA TRP A 100 -9.50 -4.50 0.49
C TRP A 100 -10.21 -5.69 -0.17
N ARG A 101 -11.54 -5.63 -0.31
CA ARG A 101 -12.32 -6.70 -0.93
C ARG A 101 -12.02 -6.85 -2.42
N GLU A 102 -11.86 -5.74 -3.14
CA GLU A 102 -11.46 -5.76 -4.56
C GLU A 102 -10.10 -6.44 -4.72
N VAL A 103 -9.12 -6.03 -3.91
CA VAL A 103 -7.77 -6.59 -3.92
C VAL A 103 -7.78 -8.09 -3.64
N LEU A 104 -8.53 -8.54 -2.63
CA LEU A 104 -8.65 -9.97 -2.32
C LEU A 104 -9.32 -10.77 -3.45
N MET A 105 -10.36 -10.22 -4.08
CA MET A 105 -11.03 -10.87 -5.21
C MET A 105 -10.07 -11.02 -6.40
N ALA A 106 -9.31 -9.97 -6.73
CA ALA A 106 -8.31 -10.03 -7.78
C ALA A 106 -7.27 -11.14 -7.50
N LEU A 107 -6.79 -11.26 -6.26
CA LEU A 107 -5.86 -12.32 -5.85
C LEU A 107 -6.45 -13.73 -6.00
N MET A 108 -7.74 -13.91 -5.71
CA MET A 108 -8.43 -15.20 -5.84
C MET A 108 -8.64 -15.60 -7.31
N GLU A 109 -8.98 -14.65 -8.19
CA GLU A 109 -9.16 -14.92 -9.62
C GLU A 109 -7.87 -15.39 -10.30
N VAL A 110 -6.71 -14.86 -9.88
CA VAL A 110 -5.39 -15.30 -10.39
C VAL A 110 -5.11 -16.77 -10.06
N GLN A 111 -5.62 -17.26 -8.92
CA GLN A 111 -5.37 -18.64 -8.47
C GLN A 111 -6.21 -19.68 -9.23
N VAL A 112 -7.33 -19.29 -9.83
CA VAL A 112 -8.24 -20.20 -10.55
C VAL A 112 -7.75 -20.51 -11.97
N HIS A 113 -6.75 -19.79 -12.48
CA HIS A 113 -6.21 -19.93 -13.84
C HIS A 113 -4.76 -20.45 -13.91
N ARG A 114 -4.26 -21.05 -12.81
CA ARG A 114 -3.06 -21.89 -12.81
C ARG A 114 -3.43 -23.37 -12.78
#